data_AF-W4HCB0-F1
#
_entry.id   AF-W4HCB0-F1
#
_cell.length_a   1.000
_cell.length_b   1.000
_cell.length_c   1.000
_cell.angle_alpha   90.00
_cell.angle_beta   90.00
_cell.angle_gamma   90.00
#
_symmetry.space_group_name_H-M   'P 1'
#
loop_
_entity.id
_entity.type
_entity.pdbx_description
1 polymer ?
#
loop_
_entity_poly.entity_id
_entity_poly.type
_entity_poly.pdbx_seq_one_letter_code
_entity_poly.pdbx_strand_id
1 'polypeptide(L)'
;MALRMFVLEQVDVAILEVGLGGRLDATNVIEKPVVCGIAALDYDHTRILGGTLTKIAREKAGIIKAGVPVFTITQASEAAEVLVACAATEQSPLTVVPSLDTCYYDLIPDVLAMALSMHGQYQQVNAGLAVALASTWLAAKADTPMPPLPDAITPTVLKGLQGTTWIGRAQRVVDPQSGAIFHLDGVHTPLSVACCVTWFKSSVADDLSPPTTLFFNCHHERDIVVLFQPLVGTRFDRVVFCATGTGRASICWDVPLQVAAA
;
A
#
# COMPACT_ATOMS: atom_id res chain seq x y z
N MET A 1 16.47 17.09 -0.92
CA MET A 1 15.53 18.24 -1.08
C MET A 1 14.45 18.22 -0.01
N ALA A 2 13.66 17.14 0.13
CA ALA A 2 12.55 17.05 1.09
C ALA A 2 12.92 17.40 2.54
N LEU A 3 13.93 16.74 3.14
CA LEU A 3 14.34 17.01 4.52
C LEU A 3 14.72 18.48 4.77
N ARG A 4 15.39 19.11 3.80
CA ARG A 4 15.74 20.55 3.88
C ARG A 4 14.47 21.42 3.90
N MET A 5 13.47 21.08 3.10
CA MET A 5 12.20 21.80 3.10
C MET A 5 11.47 21.63 4.43
N PHE A 6 11.40 20.43 4.99
CA PHE A 6 10.78 20.20 6.31
C PHE A 6 11.41 21.04 7.43
N VAL A 7 12.73 21.20 7.41
CA VAL A 7 13.44 22.07 8.36
C VAL A 7 13.10 23.54 8.13
N LEU A 8 13.08 24.00 6.87
CA LEU A 8 12.76 25.39 6.53
C LEU A 8 11.32 25.77 6.87
N GLU A 9 10.38 24.86 6.64
CA GLU A 9 8.95 25.01 6.94
C GLU A 9 8.62 24.73 8.43
N GLN A 10 9.62 24.34 9.23
CA GLN A 10 9.47 24.07 10.67
C GLN A 10 8.33 23.10 11.00
N VAL A 11 8.19 22.02 10.22
CA VAL A 11 7.10 21.05 10.41
C VAL A 11 7.19 20.37 11.78
N ASP A 12 6.05 20.17 12.44
CA ASP A 12 5.97 19.41 13.69
C ASP A 12 6.29 17.91 13.50
N VAL A 13 6.00 17.38 12.32
CA VAL A 13 6.16 15.98 11.96
C VAL A 13 6.46 15.83 10.47
N ALA A 14 7.36 14.90 10.16
CA ALA A 14 7.64 14.48 8.79
C ALA A 14 7.29 12.99 8.65
N ILE A 15 6.46 12.67 7.66
CA ILE A 15 6.15 11.29 7.27
C ILE A 15 7.06 10.95 6.09
N LEU A 16 7.92 9.95 6.26
CA LEU A 16 8.91 9.56 5.26
C LEU A 16 8.55 8.19 4.69
N GLU A 17 8.13 8.16 3.42
CA GLU A 17 7.96 6.93 2.66
C GLU A 17 9.32 6.45 2.13
N VAL A 18 9.65 5.19 2.40
CA VAL A 18 10.86 4.54 1.90
C VAL A 18 10.73 4.36 0.39
N GLY A 19 11.74 4.79 -0.37
CA GLY A 19 11.73 4.66 -1.83
C GLY A 19 11.99 3.22 -2.30
N LEU A 20 13.12 2.63 -1.89
CA LEU A 20 13.50 1.27 -2.28
C LEU A 20 14.18 0.51 -1.14
N GLY A 21 13.63 -0.65 -0.80
CA GLY A 21 14.17 -1.48 0.27
C GLY A 21 13.87 -0.86 1.63
N GLY A 22 14.88 -0.28 2.27
CA GLY A 22 14.78 0.31 3.60
C GLY A 22 16.15 0.57 4.21
N ARG A 23 16.93 -0.50 4.43
CA ARG A 23 18.26 -0.47 5.04
C ARG A 23 19.20 0.56 4.41
N LEU A 24 19.24 0.61 3.09
CA LEU A 24 20.11 1.50 2.30
C LEU A 24 19.34 2.62 1.60
N ASP A 25 18.08 2.84 1.98
CA ASP A 25 17.29 3.92 1.39
C ASP A 25 17.74 5.29 1.91
N ALA A 26 17.66 6.32 1.05
CA ALA A 26 18.06 7.67 1.41
C ALA A 26 17.25 8.27 2.57
N THR A 27 16.04 7.76 2.84
CA THR A 27 15.23 8.16 3.99
C THR A 27 15.71 7.56 5.31
N ASN A 28 16.50 6.48 5.27
CA ASN A 28 16.95 5.76 6.46
C ASN A 28 18.08 6.46 7.25
N VAL A 29 18.34 7.72 6.92
CA VAL A 29 19.28 8.60 7.64
C VAL A 29 18.73 9.09 8.99
N ILE A 30 17.43 8.92 9.24
CA ILE A 30 16.83 9.30 10.53
C ILE A 30 17.21 8.26 11.59
N GLU A 31 18.03 8.66 12.56
CA GLU A 31 18.54 7.76 13.61
C GLU A 31 17.47 7.35 14.62
N LYS A 32 16.59 8.29 15.00
CA LYS A 32 15.56 8.10 16.04
C LYS A 32 14.19 8.59 15.54
N PRO A 33 13.55 7.86 14.60
CA PRO A 33 12.15 8.12 14.28
C PRO A 33 11.28 7.88 15.52
N VAL A 34 10.17 8.60 15.63
CA VAL A 34 9.21 8.41 16.75
C VAL A 34 8.57 7.03 16.69
N VAL A 35 8.32 6.54 15.48
CA VAL A 35 7.69 5.25 15.21
C VAL A 35 8.04 4.81 13.78
N CYS A 36 8.18 3.50 13.55
CA CYS A 36 8.36 2.91 12.23
C CYS A 36 7.15 2.05 11.83
N GLY A 37 6.87 1.98 10.52
CA GLY A 37 5.78 1.17 9.96
C GLY A 37 6.25 0.32 8.79
N ILE A 38 5.87 -0.95 8.78
CA ILE A 38 6.13 -1.88 7.67
C ILE A 38 4.78 -2.38 7.13
N ALA A 39 4.40 -1.87 5.95
CA ALA A 39 3.18 -2.29 5.26
C ALA A 39 3.32 -3.69 4.64
N ALA A 40 2.37 -4.10 3.80
CA ALA A 40 2.40 -5.40 3.12
C ALA A 40 3.72 -5.63 2.37
N LEU A 41 4.34 -6.79 2.61
CA LEU A 41 5.52 -7.21 1.89
C LEU A 41 5.13 -8.14 0.74
N ASP A 42 5.65 -7.85 -0.45
CA ASP A 42 5.46 -8.65 -1.66
C ASP A 42 6.74 -8.68 -2.49
N TYR A 43 6.74 -9.50 -3.54
CA TYR A 43 7.83 -9.68 -4.50
C TYR A 43 8.02 -8.44 -5.37
N ASP A 44 8.59 -7.43 -4.74
CA ASP A 44 8.85 -6.12 -5.32
C ASP A 44 10.36 -5.88 -5.48
N HIS A 45 10.77 -5.32 -6.63
CA HIS A 45 12.17 -5.01 -6.94
C HIS A 45 13.15 -6.18 -6.69
N THR A 46 12.74 -7.40 -7.03
CA THR A 46 13.48 -8.65 -6.71
C THR A 46 14.91 -8.70 -7.27
N ARG A 47 15.19 -7.98 -8.35
CA ARG A 47 16.56 -7.84 -8.90
C ARG A 47 17.51 -7.10 -7.94
N ILE A 48 16.98 -6.17 -7.14
CA ILE A 48 17.77 -5.34 -6.22
C ILE A 48 17.67 -5.88 -4.79
N LEU A 49 16.46 -6.21 -4.34
CA LEU A 49 16.18 -6.64 -2.97
C LEU A 49 16.35 -8.15 -2.74
N GLY A 50 16.51 -8.92 -3.83
CA GLY A 50 16.64 -10.38 -3.81
C GLY A 50 15.36 -11.10 -4.21
N GLY A 51 15.52 -12.33 -4.72
CA GLY A 51 14.42 -13.15 -5.25
C GLY A 51 13.60 -13.93 -4.22
N THR A 52 13.74 -13.64 -2.92
CA THR A 52 12.95 -14.31 -1.87
C THR A 52 12.37 -13.28 -0.92
N LEU A 53 11.18 -13.55 -0.39
CA LEU A 53 10.51 -12.63 0.53
C LEU A 53 11.32 -12.41 1.81
N THR A 54 12.07 -13.41 2.28
CA THR A 54 13.03 -13.28 3.39
C THR A 54 14.07 -12.18 3.13
N LYS A 55 14.63 -12.11 1.93
CA LYS A 55 15.63 -11.08 1.57
C LYS A 55 14.99 -9.70 1.49
N ILE A 56 13.81 -9.61 0.88
CA ILE A 56 13.02 -8.38 0.79
C ILE A 56 12.65 -7.86 2.19
N ALA A 57 12.17 -8.75 3.06
CA ALA A 57 11.82 -8.42 4.43
C ALA A 57 13.04 -7.92 5.21
N ARG A 58 14.22 -8.51 5.01
CA ARG A 58 15.46 -8.05 5.66
C ARG A 58 15.88 -6.65 5.21
N GLU A 59 15.77 -6.33 3.92
CA GLU A 59 16.07 -4.98 3.44
C GLU A 59 15.06 -3.97 3.99
N LYS A 60 13.76 -4.30 4.01
CA LYS A 60 12.71 -3.42 4.54
C LYS A 60 12.78 -3.25 6.05
N ALA A 61 13.13 -4.30 6.79
CA ALA A 61 13.36 -4.25 8.24
C ALA A 61 14.54 -3.38 8.65
N GLY A 62 15.41 -2.96 7.71
CA GLY A 62 16.52 -2.06 8.00
C GLY A 62 16.11 -0.65 8.45
N ILE A 63 14.82 -0.31 8.40
CA ILE A 63 14.29 0.93 9.00
C ILE A 63 13.98 0.79 10.50
N ILE A 64 13.99 -0.44 11.04
CA ILE A 64 13.80 -0.66 12.47
C ILE A 64 15.01 -0.09 13.20
N LYS A 65 14.76 0.76 14.20
CA LYS A 65 15.79 1.44 14.98
C LYS A 65 15.68 1.08 16.45
N ALA A 66 16.82 1.06 17.12
CA ALA A 66 16.93 0.58 18.49
C ALA A 66 15.91 1.21 19.45
N GLY A 67 15.09 0.37 20.10
CA GLY A 67 14.07 0.78 21.06
C GLY A 67 12.89 1.58 20.49
N VAL A 68 12.86 1.88 19.19
CA VAL A 68 11.75 2.59 18.55
C VAL A 68 10.58 1.62 18.30
N PRO A 69 9.33 1.99 18.63
CA PRO A 69 8.18 1.15 18.33
C PRO A 69 7.99 0.94 16.82
N VAL A 70 7.68 -0.30 16.46
CA VAL A 70 7.45 -0.71 15.07
C VAL A 70 6.08 -1.35 14.95
N PHE A 71 5.33 -0.92 13.94
CA PHE A 71 4.07 -1.54 13.58
C PHE A 71 4.19 -2.23 12.22
N THR A 72 3.61 -3.41 12.09
CA THR A 72 3.45 -4.11 10.82
C THR A 72 2.00 -4.58 10.69
N ILE A 73 1.63 -5.04 9.51
CA ILE A 73 0.39 -5.81 9.30
C ILE A 73 0.71 -7.31 9.28
N THR A 74 -0.30 -8.16 9.14
CA THR A 74 -0.10 -9.59 8.89
C THR A 74 0.73 -9.81 7.63
N GLN A 75 1.82 -10.57 7.75
CA GLN A 75 2.73 -10.91 6.66
C GLN A 75 2.69 -12.42 6.39
N ALA A 76 3.24 -12.84 5.24
CA ALA A 76 3.60 -14.25 5.06
C ALA A 76 4.61 -14.68 6.14
N SER A 77 4.55 -15.95 6.55
CA SER A 77 5.34 -16.49 7.68
C SER A 77 6.83 -16.18 7.55
N GLU A 78 7.42 -16.43 6.37
CA GLU A 78 8.83 -16.19 6.10
C GLU A 78 9.26 -14.72 6.20
N ALA A 79 8.34 -13.79 5.96
CA ALA A 79 8.57 -12.35 6.16
C ALA A 79 8.40 -11.97 7.63
N ALA A 80 7.32 -12.45 8.27
CA ALA A 80 7.03 -12.18 9.67
C ALA A 80 8.18 -12.60 10.59
N GLU A 81 8.74 -13.79 10.38
CA GLU A 81 9.88 -14.31 11.13
C GLU A 81 11.10 -13.39 11.04
N VAL A 82 11.38 -12.83 9.86
CA VAL A 82 12.47 -11.87 9.67
C VAL A 82 12.20 -10.56 10.40
N LEU A 83 10.98 -10.03 10.32
CA LEU A 83 10.62 -8.79 11.03
C LEU A 83 10.77 -8.96 12.55
N VAL A 84 10.33 -10.10 13.09
CA VAL A 84 10.48 -10.43 14.52
C VAL A 84 11.95 -10.52 14.91
N ALA A 85 12.77 -11.23 14.12
CA ALA A 85 14.20 -11.37 14.42
C ALA A 85 14.95 -10.02 14.36
N CYS A 86 14.62 -9.17 13.37
CA CYS A 86 15.20 -7.83 13.26
C CYS A 86 14.76 -6.93 14.41
N ALA A 87 13.47 -6.92 14.76
CA ALA A 87 12.95 -6.16 15.89
C ALA A 87 13.59 -6.59 17.22
N ALA A 88 13.78 -7.90 17.43
CA ALA A 88 14.46 -8.42 18.60
C ALA A 88 15.94 -7.99 18.68
N THR A 89 16.63 -7.97 17.53
CA THR A 89 18.04 -7.51 17.44
C THR A 89 18.17 -6.04 17.82
N GLU A 90 17.22 -5.20 17.37
CA GLU A 90 17.16 -3.77 17.70
C GLU A 90 16.49 -3.50 19.06
N GLN A 91 16.03 -4.53 19.77
CA GLN A 91 15.29 -4.36 21.04
C GLN A 91 14.06 -3.45 20.88
N SER A 92 13.44 -3.50 19.70
CA SER A 92 12.30 -2.66 19.30
C SER A 92 10.99 -3.41 19.51
N PRO A 93 9.98 -2.81 20.15
CA PRO A 93 8.68 -3.45 20.29
C PRO A 93 7.99 -3.49 18.92
N LEU A 94 7.80 -4.70 18.39
CA LEU A 94 7.07 -4.96 17.15
C LEU A 94 5.64 -5.40 17.45
N THR A 95 4.67 -4.66 16.90
CA THR A 95 3.24 -4.98 17.03
C THR A 95 2.64 -5.25 15.65
N VAL A 96 1.94 -6.38 15.51
CA VAL A 96 1.11 -6.67 14.34
C VAL A 96 -0.25 -6.00 14.53
N VAL A 97 -0.56 -5.05 13.66
CA VAL A 97 -1.81 -4.30 13.68
C VAL A 97 -2.86 -5.06 12.87
N PRO A 98 -4.03 -5.35 13.47
CA PRO A 98 -5.14 -5.95 12.74
C PRO A 98 -5.76 -4.96 11.76
N SER A 99 -6.54 -5.49 10.82
CA SER A 99 -7.36 -4.67 9.94
C SER A 99 -8.42 -3.90 10.72
N LEU A 100 -8.78 -2.69 10.27
CA LEU A 100 -9.79 -1.87 10.94
C LEU A 100 -11.15 -2.58 11.05
N ASP A 101 -11.60 -3.27 10.01
CA ASP A 101 -12.83 -4.06 10.03
C ASP A 101 -12.84 -5.17 11.10
N THR A 102 -11.66 -5.66 11.50
CA THR A 102 -11.50 -6.69 12.54
C THR A 102 -11.48 -6.10 13.94
N CYS A 103 -10.80 -4.96 14.13
CA CYS A 103 -10.67 -4.32 15.45
C CYS A 103 -11.99 -3.73 15.97
N TYR A 104 -12.91 -3.38 15.06
CA TYR A 104 -14.05 -2.53 15.38
C TYR A 104 -15.39 -3.16 15.03
N TYR A 105 -15.43 -4.47 14.84
CA TYR A 105 -16.66 -5.20 14.51
C TYR A 105 -17.80 -4.92 15.52
N ASP A 106 -17.48 -4.67 16.80
CA ASP A 106 -18.46 -4.37 17.85
C ASP A 106 -18.68 -2.86 18.10
N LEU A 107 -17.82 -1.99 17.55
CA LEU A 107 -17.74 -0.55 17.87
C LEU A 107 -18.22 0.34 16.72
N ILE A 108 -19.41 0.05 16.19
CA ILE A 108 -20.11 0.79 15.13
C ILE A 108 -19.70 0.33 13.71
N PRO A 109 -20.21 -0.84 13.26
CA PRO A 109 -19.90 -1.43 11.95
C PRO A 109 -20.11 -0.47 10.77
N ASP A 110 -21.20 0.30 10.81
CA ASP A 110 -21.58 1.19 9.71
C ASP A 110 -20.70 2.44 9.62
N VAL A 111 -20.17 2.94 10.75
CA VAL A 111 -19.38 4.19 10.76
C VAL A 111 -17.95 3.96 10.27
N LEU A 112 -17.31 2.84 10.63
CA LEU A 112 -15.93 2.57 10.19
C LEU A 112 -15.83 2.08 8.75
N ALA A 113 -16.79 1.26 8.29
CA ALA A 113 -16.87 0.88 6.88
C ALA A 113 -17.15 2.10 5.98
N MET A 114 -17.93 3.07 6.47
CA MET A 114 -18.16 4.36 5.81
C MET A 114 -17.07 5.42 6.08
N ALA A 115 -16.15 5.16 7.02
CA ALA A 115 -15.16 6.14 7.43
C ALA A 115 -14.02 6.30 6.43
N LEU A 116 -13.74 5.26 5.62
CA LEU A 116 -12.71 5.36 4.60
C LEU A 116 -13.31 5.95 3.33
N SER A 117 -12.76 7.08 2.91
CA SER A 117 -12.99 7.66 1.59
C SER A 117 -12.32 6.87 0.45
N MET A 118 -11.36 6.00 0.80
CA MET A 118 -10.61 5.18 -0.17
C MET A 118 -11.28 3.83 -0.40
N HIS A 119 -11.32 3.40 -1.67
CA HIS A 119 -11.88 2.10 -2.04
C HIS A 119 -10.85 0.97 -1.96
N GLY A 120 -11.34 -0.27 -1.90
CA GLY A 120 -10.53 -1.49 -1.85
C GLY A 120 -10.33 -1.98 -0.42
N GLN A 121 -10.63 -3.26 -0.19
CA GLN A 121 -10.60 -3.86 1.16
C GLN A 121 -9.22 -3.78 1.83
N TYR A 122 -8.14 -3.84 1.03
CA TYR A 122 -6.77 -3.69 1.53
C TYR A 122 -6.52 -2.34 2.21
N GLN A 123 -7.34 -1.32 1.94
CA GLN A 123 -7.23 -0.03 2.62
C GLN A 123 -7.62 -0.09 4.09
N GLN A 124 -8.45 -1.06 4.51
CA GLN A 124 -8.74 -1.27 5.94
C GLN A 124 -7.49 -1.71 6.71
N VAL A 125 -6.64 -2.51 6.08
CA VAL A 125 -5.34 -2.95 6.61
C VAL A 125 -4.35 -1.79 6.65
N ASN A 126 -4.25 -1.03 5.56
CA ASN A 126 -3.39 0.17 5.50
C ASN A 126 -3.81 1.24 6.52
N ALA A 127 -5.11 1.44 6.68
CA ALA A 127 -5.66 2.41 7.62
C ALA A 127 -5.39 1.98 9.07
N GLY A 128 -5.48 0.69 9.39
CA GLY A 128 -5.10 0.18 10.71
C GLY A 128 -3.65 0.53 11.05
N LEU A 129 -2.72 0.25 10.13
CA LEU A 129 -1.32 0.63 10.27
C LEU A 129 -1.16 2.15 10.43
N ALA A 130 -1.84 2.95 9.60
CA ALA A 130 -1.79 4.40 9.68
C ALA A 130 -2.30 4.95 11.03
N VAL A 131 -3.38 4.39 11.58
CA VAL A 131 -3.91 4.74 12.90
C VAL A 131 -2.87 4.46 13.98
N ALA A 132 -2.23 3.29 13.95
CA ALA A 132 -1.19 2.94 14.92
C ALA A 132 -0.01 3.94 14.89
N LEU A 133 0.47 4.26 13.68
CA LEU A 133 1.57 5.22 13.49
C LEU A 133 1.19 6.63 13.95
N ALA A 134 0.05 7.14 13.49
CA ALA A 134 -0.40 8.49 13.81
C ALA A 134 -0.68 8.64 15.31
N SER A 135 -1.37 7.68 15.92
CA SER A 135 -1.70 7.73 17.35
C SER A 135 -0.47 7.57 18.25
N THR A 136 0.54 6.82 17.81
CA THR A 136 1.84 6.77 18.52
C THR A 136 2.51 8.14 18.52
N TRP A 137 2.55 8.82 17.38
CA TRP A 137 3.14 10.17 17.30
C TRP A 137 2.33 11.19 18.10
N LEU A 138 1.00 11.17 18.01
CA LEU A 138 0.12 12.08 18.76
C LEU A 138 0.28 11.90 20.27
N ALA A 139 0.35 10.67 20.75
CA ALA A 139 0.58 10.37 22.17
C ALA A 139 1.96 10.85 22.63
N ALA A 140 3.01 10.59 21.85
CA ALA A 140 4.35 11.10 22.14
C ALA A 140 4.42 12.64 22.18
N LYS A 141 3.72 13.33 21.26
CA LYS A 141 3.63 14.80 21.26
C LYS A 141 2.87 15.35 22.46
N ALA A 142 1.90 14.60 22.97
CA ALA A 142 1.10 14.96 24.15
C ALA A 142 1.73 14.51 25.49
N ASP A 143 2.88 13.84 25.46
CA ASP A 143 3.52 13.21 26.63
C ASP A 143 2.58 12.23 27.35
N THR A 144 1.82 11.45 26.57
CA THR A 144 0.90 10.43 27.06
C THR A 144 1.24 9.05 26.49
N PRO A 145 0.86 7.95 27.17
CA PRO A 145 0.97 6.63 26.57
C PRO A 145 0.05 6.50 25.35
N MET A 146 0.48 5.71 24.36
CA MET A 146 -0.36 5.35 23.23
C MET A 146 -1.64 4.66 23.77
N PRO A 147 -2.84 5.11 23.36
CA PRO A 147 -4.07 4.41 23.71
C PRO A 147 -4.09 3.01 23.09
N PRO A 148 -4.82 2.05 23.69
CA PRO A 148 -5.14 0.79 23.03
C PRO A 148 -5.67 1.06 21.61
N LEU A 149 -5.33 0.18 20.64
CA LEU A 149 -5.70 0.41 19.25
C LEU A 149 -7.18 0.76 19.07
N PRO A 150 -8.17 0.04 19.68
CA PRO A 150 -9.58 0.44 19.65
C PRO A 150 -9.82 1.91 20.00
N ASP A 151 -9.22 2.39 21.09
CA ASP A 151 -9.37 3.76 21.58
C ASP A 151 -8.54 4.79 20.78
N ALA A 152 -7.67 4.33 19.87
CA ALA A 152 -6.80 5.18 19.06
C ALA A 152 -7.56 5.92 17.94
N ILE A 153 -8.77 5.48 17.57
CA ILE A 153 -9.64 6.22 16.62
C ILE A 153 -10.39 7.32 17.37
N THR A 154 -9.65 8.37 17.69
CA THR A 154 -10.23 9.62 18.20
C THR A 154 -11.00 10.34 17.08
N PRO A 155 -11.86 11.32 17.40
CA PRO A 155 -12.52 12.16 16.38
C PRO A 155 -11.53 12.82 15.40
N THR A 156 -10.34 13.18 15.86
CA THR A 156 -9.27 13.74 15.02
C THR A 156 -8.74 12.72 14.03
N VAL A 157 -8.47 11.49 14.48
CA VAL A 157 -8.00 10.39 13.63
C VAL A 157 -9.06 9.99 12.62
N LEU A 158 -10.32 9.89 13.06
CA LEU A 158 -11.46 9.59 12.18
C LEU A 158 -11.61 10.64 11.06
N LYS A 159 -11.48 11.93 11.40
CA LYS A 159 -11.50 13.00 10.40
C LYS A 159 -10.34 12.86 9.39
N GLY A 160 -9.17 12.45 9.85
CA GLY A 160 -8.03 12.15 8.97
C GLY A 160 -8.32 11.02 8.00
N LEU A 161 -8.89 9.92 8.48
CA LEU A 161 -9.31 8.77 7.66
C LEU A 161 -10.34 9.18 6.59
N GLN A 162 -11.37 9.93 6.98
CA GLN A 162 -12.43 10.42 6.08
C GLN A 162 -11.93 11.43 5.04
N GLY A 163 -10.93 12.24 5.40
CA GLY A 163 -10.35 13.25 4.51
C GLY A 163 -9.22 12.74 3.62
N THR A 164 -8.81 11.47 3.76
CA THR A 164 -7.68 10.93 3.02
C THR A 164 -8.03 10.78 1.53
N THR A 165 -7.08 11.12 0.65
CA THR A 165 -7.21 10.84 -0.79
C THR A 165 -5.89 10.30 -1.31
N TRP A 166 -5.94 9.35 -2.24
CA TRP A 166 -4.74 8.77 -2.84
C TRP A 166 -4.94 8.59 -4.33
N ILE A 167 -4.34 9.48 -5.10
CA ILE A 167 -4.43 9.48 -6.57
C ILE A 167 -3.78 8.20 -7.11
N GLY A 168 -4.46 7.50 -8.02
CA GLY A 168 -3.96 6.27 -8.62
C GLY A 168 -4.01 5.03 -7.72
N ARG A 169 -4.81 5.03 -6.64
CA ARG A 169 -5.09 3.85 -5.80
C ARG A 169 -6.59 3.64 -5.70
N ALA A 170 -7.09 2.56 -6.29
CA ALA A 170 -8.52 2.25 -6.36
C ALA A 170 -9.38 3.49 -6.69
N GLN A 171 -8.92 4.30 -7.64
CA GLN A 171 -9.49 5.60 -7.95
C GLN A 171 -10.51 5.46 -9.09
N ARG A 172 -11.76 5.84 -8.82
CA ARG A 172 -12.82 5.91 -9.84
C ARG A 172 -13.02 7.35 -10.29
N VAL A 173 -12.89 7.60 -11.60
CA VAL A 173 -13.05 8.93 -12.20
C VAL A 173 -14.08 8.84 -13.33
N VAL A 174 -15.03 9.76 -13.37
CA VAL A 174 -15.97 9.89 -14.49
C VAL A 174 -15.48 11.03 -15.38
N ASP A 175 -15.24 10.75 -16.65
CA ASP A 175 -14.95 11.81 -17.61
C ASP A 175 -16.24 12.58 -17.92
N PRO A 176 -16.30 13.89 -17.63
CA PRO A 176 -17.50 14.68 -17.86
C PRO A 176 -17.86 14.83 -19.35
N GLN A 177 -16.92 14.62 -20.28
CA GLN A 177 -17.18 14.78 -21.71
C GLN A 177 -17.77 13.52 -22.35
N SER A 178 -17.13 12.37 -22.15
CA SER A 178 -17.58 11.10 -22.74
C SER A 178 -18.54 10.31 -21.85
N GLY A 179 -18.62 10.64 -20.55
CA GLY A 179 -19.29 9.82 -19.54
C GLY A 179 -18.53 8.53 -19.20
N ALA A 180 -17.34 8.31 -19.76
CA ALA A 180 -16.54 7.12 -19.49
C ALA A 180 -16.12 7.05 -18.02
N ILE A 181 -16.16 5.84 -17.45
CA ILE A 181 -15.76 5.58 -16.08
C ILE A 181 -14.38 4.93 -16.09
N PHE A 182 -13.39 5.66 -15.58
CA PHE A 182 -12.02 5.20 -15.42
C PHE A 182 -11.81 4.59 -14.04
N HIS A 183 -11.32 3.36 -14.01
CA HIS A 183 -10.85 2.68 -12.80
C HIS A 183 -9.32 2.67 -12.85
N LEU A 184 -8.70 3.54 -12.06
CA LEU A 184 -7.27 3.81 -12.09
C LEU A 184 -6.60 3.17 -10.87
N ASP A 185 -5.59 2.33 -11.12
CA ASP A 185 -4.70 1.84 -10.07
C ASP A 185 -3.27 1.64 -10.60
N GLY A 186 -2.28 2.12 -9.85
CA GLY A 186 -0.85 1.95 -10.13
C GLY A 186 -0.27 0.65 -9.55
N VAL A 187 -1.01 -0.45 -9.59
CA VAL A 187 -0.57 -1.77 -9.12
C VAL A 187 0.60 -2.28 -9.95
N HIS A 188 1.54 -2.97 -9.30
CA HIS A 188 2.77 -3.42 -9.97
C HIS A 188 3.43 -4.63 -9.28
N THR A 189 2.71 -5.31 -8.40
CA THR A 189 3.11 -6.55 -7.75
C THR A 189 1.97 -7.57 -7.85
N PRO A 190 2.23 -8.88 -7.77
CA PRO A 190 1.17 -9.89 -7.89
C PRO A 190 0.05 -9.71 -6.86
N LEU A 191 0.40 -9.41 -5.60
CA LEU A 191 -0.58 -9.15 -4.54
C LEU A 191 -1.39 -7.88 -4.83
N SER A 192 -0.75 -6.79 -5.23
CA SER A 192 -1.46 -5.53 -5.51
C SER A 192 -2.41 -5.69 -6.71
N VAL A 193 -2.01 -6.38 -7.78
CA VAL A 193 -2.90 -6.65 -8.92
C VAL A 193 -4.11 -7.47 -8.48
N ALA A 194 -3.93 -8.50 -7.64
CA ALA A 194 -5.04 -9.27 -7.10
C ALA A 194 -6.01 -8.40 -6.28
N CYS A 195 -5.48 -7.52 -5.43
CA CYS A 195 -6.28 -6.54 -4.69
C CYS A 195 -7.07 -5.59 -5.61
N CYS A 196 -6.44 -5.10 -6.68
CA CYS A 196 -7.09 -4.25 -7.68
C CYS A 196 -8.20 -4.99 -8.42
N VAL A 197 -8.00 -6.26 -8.78
CA VAL A 197 -9.04 -7.10 -9.41
C VAL A 197 -10.24 -7.26 -8.49
N THR A 198 -10.02 -7.55 -7.21
CA THR A 198 -11.10 -7.65 -6.22
C THR A 198 -11.88 -6.34 -6.10
N TRP A 199 -11.17 -5.21 -5.99
CA TRP A 199 -11.79 -3.89 -5.98
C TRP A 199 -12.59 -3.62 -7.26
N PHE A 200 -11.98 -3.82 -8.43
CA PHE A 200 -12.63 -3.59 -9.72
C PHE A 200 -13.94 -4.39 -9.84
N LYS A 201 -13.90 -5.70 -9.54
CA LYS A 201 -15.09 -6.56 -9.54
C LYS A 201 -16.18 -6.04 -8.62
N SER A 202 -15.83 -5.58 -7.41
CA SER A 202 -16.82 -4.99 -6.49
C SER A 202 -17.39 -3.66 -7.01
N SER A 203 -16.61 -2.88 -7.75
CA SER A 203 -17.03 -1.57 -8.28
C SER A 203 -17.93 -1.63 -9.50
N VAL A 204 -17.98 -2.78 -10.19
CA VAL A 204 -18.80 -3.01 -11.39
C VAL A 204 -19.89 -4.07 -11.20
N ALA A 205 -20.02 -4.61 -9.98
CA ALA A 205 -20.94 -5.72 -9.68
C ALA A 205 -22.41 -5.40 -9.98
N ASP A 206 -22.81 -4.12 -9.83
CA ASP A 206 -24.18 -3.66 -10.04
C ASP A 206 -24.43 -3.11 -11.47
N ASP A 207 -23.40 -3.01 -12.31
CA ASP A 207 -23.50 -2.43 -13.66
C ASP A 207 -22.51 -3.08 -14.64
N LEU A 208 -22.85 -4.29 -15.11
CA LEU A 208 -22.13 -5.00 -16.17
C LEU A 208 -22.60 -4.61 -17.58
N SER A 209 -23.33 -3.50 -17.71
CA SER A 209 -23.98 -3.09 -18.96
C SER A 209 -23.03 -2.51 -20.02
N PRO A 210 -22.01 -1.68 -19.68
CA PRO A 210 -21.10 -1.13 -20.69
C PRO A 210 -19.91 -2.06 -20.99
N PRO A 211 -19.39 -2.06 -22.23
CA PRO A 211 -18.18 -2.80 -22.58
C PRO A 211 -16.97 -2.28 -21.79
N THR A 212 -16.18 -3.21 -21.27
CA THR A 212 -15.02 -2.94 -20.41
C THR A 212 -13.72 -3.07 -21.21
N THR A 213 -12.82 -2.10 -21.07
CA THR A 213 -11.48 -2.13 -21.68
C THR A 213 -10.41 -2.02 -20.62
N LEU A 214 -9.49 -2.99 -20.58
CA LEU A 214 -8.29 -2.94 -19.75
C LEU A 214 -7.17 -2.22 -20.51
N PHE A 215 -6.66 -1.14 -19.93
CA PHE A 215 -5.38 -0.55 -20.34
C PHE A 215 -4.31 -1.04 -19.38
N PHE A 216 -3.35 -1.81 -19.88
CA PHE A 216 -2.30 -2.42 -19.07
C PHE A 216 -0.92 -1.92 -19.53
N ASN A 217 -0.08 -1.57 -18.57
CA ASN A 217 1.31 -1.22 -18.81
C ASN A 217 2.18 -1.78 -17.67
N CYS A 218 3.39 -2.20 -18.01
CA CYS A 218 4.33 -2.84 -17.12
C CYS A 218 5.75 -2.34 -17.41
N HIS A 219 6.50 -1.99 -16.37
CA HIS A 219 7.90 -1.62 -16.50
C HIS A 219 8.75 -2.84 -16.92
N HIS A 220 9.84 -2.60 -17.67
CA HIS A 220 10.66 -3.67 -18.25
C HIS A 220 11.38 -4.59 -17.25
N GLU A 221 11.49 -4.20 -15.99
CA GLU A 221 12.15 -5.02 -14.96
C GLU A 221 11.21 -6.05 -14.31
N ARG A 222 9.96 -6.16 -14.79
CA ARG A 222 8.93 -7.02 -14.21
C ARG A 222 8.55 -8.13 -15.18
N ASP A 223 8.19 -9.28 -14.61
CA ASP A 223 7.60 -10.38 -15.36
C ASP A 223 6.13 -10.08 -15.64
N ILE A 224 5.83 -9.79 -16.91
CA ILE A 224 4.47 -9.50 -17.37
C ILE A 224 3.53 -10.68 -17.18
N VAL A 225 3.99 -11.92 -17.32
CA VAL A 225 3.16 -13.11 -17.18
C VAL A 225 2.71 -13.25 -15.73
N VAL A 226 3.64 -13.09 -14.80
CA VAL A 226 3.36 -13.15 -13.36
C VAL A 226 2.44 -12.01 -12.92
N LEU A 227 2.69 -10.79 -13.40
CA LEU A 227 1.83 -9.63 -13.07
C LEU A 227 0.44 -9.71 -13.71
N PHE A 228 0.33 -10.30 -14.89
CA PHE A 228 -0.94 -10.41 -15.60
C PHE A 228 -1.78 -11.59 -15.11
N GLN A 229 -1.18 -12.61 -14.49
CA GLN A 229 -1.88 -13.80 -14.01
C GLN A 229 -3.15 -13.50 -13.19
N PRO A 230 -3.16 -12.57 -12.20
CA PRO A 230 -4.37 -12.31 -11.42
C PRO A 230 -5.52 -11.70 -12.25
N LEU A 231 -5.23 -11.13 -13.43
CA LEU A 231 -6.23 -10.55 -14.33
C LEU A 231 -6.94 -11.59 -15.21
N VAL A 232 -6.36 -12.77 -15.42
CA VAL A 232 -6.85 -13.80 -16.37
C VAL A 232 -8.27 -14.29 -16.06
N GLY A 233 -8.71 -14.18 -14.80
CA GLY A 233 -10.08 -14.52 -14.37
C GLY A 233 -11.06 -13.33 -14.31
N THR A 234 -10.73 -12.22 -14.96
CA THR A 234 -11.57 -11.01 -15.00
C THR A 234 -11.99 -10.75 -16.43
N ARG A 235 -13.30 -10.59 -16.64
CA ARG A 235 -13.85 -10.33 -17.96
C ARG A 235 -13.51 -8.90 -18.39
N PHE A 236 -12.78 -8.78 -19.49
CA PHE A 236 -12.59 -7.54 -20.23
C PHE A 236 -12.97 -7.79 -21.69
N ASP A 237 -13.76 -6.90 -22.29
CA ASP A 237 -14.16 -7.02 -23.70
C ASP A 237 -13.00 -6.64 -24.64
N ARG A 238 -12.05 -5.84 -24.15
CA ARG A 238 -10.80 -5.51 -24.84
C ARG A 238 -9.65 -5.35 -23.85
N VAL A 239 -8.46 -5.80 -24.25
CA VAL A 239 -7.21 -5.53 -23.54
C VAL A 239 -6.27 -4.75 -24.47
N VAL A 240 -5.75 -3.64 -23.97
CA VAL A 240 -4.80 -2.77 -24.67
C VAL A 240 -3.52 -2.72 -23.84
N PHE A 241 -2.42 -3.18 -24.43
CA PHE A 241 -1.10 -3.07 -23.86
C PHE A 241 -0.47 -1.74 -24.30
N CYS A 242 -0.13 -0.89 -23.34
CA CYS A 242 0.37 0.45 -23.59
C CYS A 242 1.87 0.54 -23.26
N ALA A 243 2.62 1.29 -24.05
CA ALA A 243 3.99 1.65 -23.72
C ALA A 243 4.04 2.91 -22.83
N THR A 244 5.02 3.00 -21.93
CA THR A 244 5.35 4.26 -21.26
C THR A 244 6.18 5.16 -22.17
N GLY A 245 5.78 6.43 -22.33
CA GLY A 245 6.59 7.49 -22.94
C GLY A 245 7.66 8.09 -22.02
N THR A 246 7.92 7.47 -20.86
CA THR A 246 8.97 7.89 -19.94
C THR A 246 10.33 7.33 -20.42
N GLY A 247 11.45 7.92 -20.00
CA GLY A 247 12.81 7.57 -20.46
C GLY A 247 13.31 6.15 -20.15
N ARG A 248 12.42 5.22 -19.81
CA ARG A 248 12.65 3.79 -19.61
C ARG A 248 11.62 3.01 -20.42
N ALA A 249 12.10 2.16 -21.34
CA ALA A 249 11.26 1.40 -22.26
C ALA A 249 10.31 0.43 -21.51
N SER A 250 9.11 0.23 -22.07
CA SER A 250 8.14 -0.81 -21.66
C SER A 250 8.33 -2.06 -22.53
N ILE A 251 8.11 -3.26 -21.98
CA ILE A 251 8.23 -4.55 -22.71
C ILE A 251 6.92 -4.93 -23.41
N CYS A 252 5.85 -4.14 -23.27
CA CYS A 252 4.54 -4.44 -23.85
C CYS A 252 4.49 -4.61 -25.39
N TRP A 253 5.61 -4.43 -26.09
CA TRP A 253 5.74 -4.66 -27.54
C TRP A 253 5.85 -6.14 -27.94
N ASP A 254 6.32 -7.01 -27.04
CA ASP A 254 6.77 -8.38 -27.41
C ASP A 254 5.81 -9.51 -26.97
N VAL A 255 4.57 -9.21 -26.58
CA VAL A 255 3.58 -10.27 -26.28
C VAL A 255 2.76 -10.56 -27.54
N PRO A 256 2.96 -11.69 -28.25
CA PRO A 256 2.11 -12.09 -29.35
C PRO A 256 0.72 -12.46 -28.79
N LEU A 257 -0.22 -11.51 -28.83
CA LEU A 257 -1.63 -11.76 -28.55
C LEU A 257 -2.24 -12.54 -29.72
N GLN A 258 -2.26 -13.87 -29.62
CA GLN A 258 -3.31 -14.67 -30.25
C GLN A 258 -4.44 -14.83 -29.23
N VAL A 259 -5.32 -13.84 -29.15
CA VAL A 259 -6.64 -14.05 -28.54
C VAL A 259 -7.53 -14.65 -29.62
N ALA A 260 -7.66 -15.98 -29.61
CA ALA A 260 -8.73 -16.64 -30.34
C ALA A 260 -10.05 -16.29 -29.65
N ALA A 261 -10.89 -15.51 -30.33
CA ALA A 261 -12.28 -15.36 -29.96
C ALA A 261 -12.98 -16.72 -30.13
N ALA A 262 -13.64 -17.19 -29.08
CA ALA A 262 -14.66 -18.23 -29.12
C ALA A 262 -15.88 -17.73 -28.34
#